data_AF-A0A1H6E2K6-F1
#
_entry.id   AF-A0A1H6E2K6-F1
#
_cell.length_a   1.000
_cell.length_b   1.000
_cell.length_c   1.000
_cell.angle_alpha   90.00
_cell.angle_beta   90.00
_cell.angle_gamma   90.00
#
_symmetry.space_group_name_H-M   'P 1'
#
loop_
_entity.id
_entity.type
_entity.pdbx_description
1 polymer ?
#
loop_
_entity_poly.entity_id
_entity_poly.type
_entity_poly.pdbx_seq_one_letter_code
_entity_poly.pdbx_strand_id
1 'polypeptide(L)'
;MISSPLRTPLARALLTVALLSAVTTAAGTADAGAAPGPGATTAARSASRTVSPDAAPSSCPQGDFCAYQGVNYTGKEQKMGPCRVYELEGTGWSGAGSWYNNQSDGIKALMGNKYGVTIFVTPPAPSHDTNGDWTPVWYIQNC
;
A
#
# COMPACT_ATOMS: atom_id res chain seq x y z
N MET A 1 -58.47 1.91 7.00
CA MET A 1 -58.90 2.73 5.85
C MET A 1 -57.92 3.89 5.79
N ILE A 2 -57.07 4.17 4.80
CA ILE A 2 -56.93 3.85 3.38
C ILE A 2 -55.41 4.02 3.12
N SER A 3 -54.65 2.95 2.86
CA SER A 3 -54.21 2.52 1.51
C SER A 3 -53.66 3.65 0.63
N SER A 4 -52.33 3.71 0.46
CA SER A 4 -51.70 4.40 -0.67
C SER A 4 -50.56 3.55 -1.24
N PRO A 5 -50.36 3.59 -2.57
CA PRO A 5 -50.01 2.38 -3.33
C PRO A 5 -48.54 2.25 -3.73
N LEU A 6 -48.12 0.99 -3.81
CA LEU A 6 -46.96 0.51 -4.55
C LEU A 6 -46.94 1.07 -5.98
N ARG A 7 -45.77 1.56 -6.43
CA ARG A 7 -45.48 1.72 -7.85
C ARG A 7 -44.30 0.83 -8.22
N THR A 8 -44.62 -0.13 -9.07
CA THR A 8 -43.79 -1.16 -9.68
C THR A 8 -42.64 -0.57 -10.51
N PRO A 9 -41.47 -1.25 -10.58
CA PRO A 9 -40.34 -0.86 -11.41
C PRO A 9 -40.45 -1.42 -12.85
N LEU A 10 -40.20 -0.57 -13.85
CA LEU A 10 -39.89 -0.86 -15.26
C LEU A 10 -39.09 0.36 -15.74
N ALA A 11 -37.98 0.30 -16.45
CA ALA A 11 -37.64 -0.62 -17.52
C ALA A 11 -36.12 -0.77 -17.70
N ARG A 12 -35.74 -1.93 -18.25
CA ARG A 12 -34.43 -2.26 -18.82
C ARG A 12 -34.03 -1.28 -19.93
N ALA A 13 -32.76 -0.91 -19.96
CA ALA A 13 -31.99 -0.82 -21.21
C ALA A 13 -30.51 -1.08 -20.90
N LEU A 14 -30.03 -2.23 -21.38
CA LEU A 14 -28.62 -2.58 -21.45
C LEU A 14 -27.93 -1.67 -22.47
N LEU A 15 -26.81 -1.07 -22.12
CA LEU A 15 -25.80 -0.63 -23.08
C LEU A 15 -24.44 -1.15 -22.62
N THR A 16 -24.06 -2.31 -23.13
CA THR A 16 -22.71 -2.86 -23.00
C THR A 16 -21.79 -2.14 -23.98
N VAL A 17 -20.90 -1.28 -23.47
CA VAL A 17 -19.76 -0.76 -24.25
C VAL A 17 -18.59 -1.70 -23.99
N ALA A 18 -18.34 -2.61 -24.93
CA ALA A 18 -17.11 -3.39 -24.95
C ALA A 18 -15.99 -2.51 -25.50
N LEU A 19 -15.13 -1.99 -24.62
CA LEU A 19 -13.87 -1.36 -25.02
C LEU A 19 -12.89 -2.46 -25.45
N LEU A 20 -12.53 -2.42 -26.73
CA LEU A 20 -11.49 -3.25 -27.33
C LEU A 20 -10.13 -2.64 -26.96
N SER A 21 -9.48 -3.16 -25.91
CA SER A 21 -8.10 -2.77 -25.57
C SER A 21 -7.13 -3.60 -26.42
N ALA A 22 -6.38 -2.92 -27.29
CA ALA A 22 -5.33 -3.51 -28.11
C ALA A 22 -4.18 -4.00 -27.21
N VAL A 23 -3.87 -5.29 -27.28
CA VAL A 23 -2.66 -5.88 -26.69
C VAL A 23 -1.49 -5.59 -27.63
N THR A 24 -0.62 -4.68 -27.25
CA THR A 24 0.70 -4.51 -27.87
C THR A 24 1.68 -5.49 -27.23
N THR A 25 2.07 -6.52 -28.00
CA THR A 25 3.16 -7.43 -27.63
C THR A 25 4.50 -6.70 -27.78
N ALA A 26 5.13 -6.33 -26.66
CA ALA A 26 6.52 -5.90 -26.65
C ALA A 26 7.43 -7.14 -26.72
N ALA A 27 8.26 -7.20 -27.77
CA ALA A 27 9.33 -8.18 -27.89
C ALA A 27 10.42 -7.86 -26.85
N GLY A 28 10.56 -8.72 -25.83
CA GLY A 28 11.70 -8.69 -24.92
C GLY A 28 12.89 -9.39 -25.57
N THR A 29 13.99 -8.67 -25.76
CA THR A 29 15.29 -9.25 -26.09
C THR A 29 15.79 -10.05 -24.88
N ALA A 30 16.02 -11.34 -25.09
CA ALA A 30 16.69 -12.19 -24.11
C ALA A 30 18.18 -11.83 -24.04
N ASP A 31 18.60 -11.14 -22.99
CA ASP A 31 20.01 -11.03 -22.64
C ASP A 31 20.49 -12.34 -22.03
N ALA A 32 21.40 -13.00 -22.74
CA ALA A 32 22.12 -14.17 -22.29
C ALA A 32 23.08 -13.76 -21.15
N GLY A 33 22.62 -13.88 -19.91
CA GLY A 33 23.44 -13.75 -18.71
C GLY A 33 24.24 -15.04 -18.46
N ALA A 34 25.57 -14.92 -18.52
CA ALA A 34 26.54 -15.96 -18.27
C ALA A 34 26.35 -16.66 -16.91
N ALA A 35 26.51 -17.99 -16.90
CA ALA A 35 26.50 -18.80 -15.68
C ALA A 35 27.77 -18.52 -14.82
N PRO A 36 27.65 -18.21 -13.52
CA PRO A 36 28.76 -18.30 -12.59
C PRO A 36 28.89 -19.73 -12.04
N GLY A 37 30.14 -20.21 -11.91
CA GLY A 37 30.49 -21.54 -11.40
C GLY A 37 30.12 -21.78 -9.93
N PRO A 38 30.33 -23.00 -9.41
CA PRO A 38 29.87 -23.38 -8.08
C PRO A 38 30.86 -22.84 -7.04
N GLY A 39 30.51 -21.73 -6.38
CA GLY A 39 31.38 -21.18 -5.35
C GLY A 39 31.04 -19.76 -4.90
N ALA A 40 29.79 -19.50 -4.54
CA ALA A 40 29.46 -18.30 -3.77
C ALA A 40 28.24 -18.58 -2.89
N THR A 41 28.48 -18.68 -1.58
CA THR A 41 27.47 -18.64 -0.52
C THR A 41 26.52 -17.46 -0.75
N THR A 42 25.29 -17.77 -1.12
CA THR A 42 24.24 -16.78 -1.35
C THR A 42 23.78 -16.21 0.00
N ALA A 43 24.45 -15.17 0.49
CA ALA A 43 23.79 -14.23 1.36
C ALA A 43 22.67 -13.59 0.54
N ALA A 44 21.43 -14.00 0.78
CA ALA A 44 20.25 -13.33 0.24
C ALA A 44 20.21 -11.91 0.81
N ARG A 45 20.94 -10.99 0.17
CA ARG A 45 20.65 -9.56 0.28
C ARG A 45 19.34 -9.39 -0.46
N SER A 46 18.23 -9.43 0.28
CA SER A 46 16.95 -8.91 -0.18
C SER A 46 17.22 -7.53 -0.77
N ALA A 47 17.27 -7.46 -2.10
CA ALA A 47 17.35 -6.22 -2.81
C ALA A 47 16.02 -5.51 -2.55
N SER A 48 16.00 -4.61 -1.56
CA SER A 48 14.97 -3.60 -1.44
C SER A 48 14.92 -2.91 -2.79
N ARG A 49 13.87 -3.20 -3.56
CA ARG A 49 13.56 -2.49 -4.79
C ARG A 49 13.32 -1.05 -4.40
N THR A 50 14.29 -0.18 -4.62
CA THR A 50 14.05 1.26 -4.60
C THR A 50 13.25 1.60 -5.87
N VAL A 51 11.95 1.39 -5.80
CA VAL A 51 11.00 2.00 -6.73
C VAL A 51 11.02 3.49 -6.38
N SER A 52 11.33 4.35 -7.35
CA SER A 52 11.09 5.80 -7.17
C SER A 52 9.66 5.98 -6.68
N PRO A 53 9.41 6.75 -5.61
CA PRO A 53 8.08 6.81 -5.07
C PRO A 53 7.14 7.41 -6.11
N ASP A 54 6.16 6.62 -6.56
CA ASP A 54 4.95 7.15 -7.19
C ASP A 54 4.43 8.31 -6.35
N ALA A 55 3.79 9.30 -6.97
CA ALA A 55 3.23 10.42 -6.24
C ALA A 55 2.33 9.92 -5.09
N ALA A 56 2.39 10.59 -3.94
CA ALA A 56 1.53 10.28 -2.81
C ALA A 56 0.06 10.29 -3.26
N PRO A 57 -0.78 9.35 -2.77
CA PRO A 57 -2.21 9.43 -2.97
C PRO A 57 -2.70 10.82 -2.55
N SER A 58 -3.65 11.39 -3.29
CA SER A 58 -4.19 12.73 -2.97
C SER A 58 -4.83 12.81 -1.58
N SER A 59 -5.17 11.65 -1.00
CA SER A 59 -5.67 11.57 0.36
C SER A 59 -4.57 11.71 1.41
N CYS A 60 -3.30 11.42 1.09
CA CYS A 60 -2.16 11.50 1.99
C CYS A 60 -1.48 12.89 1.96
N PRO A 61 -1.74 13.76 2.95
CA PRO A 61 -1.18 15.11 2.95
C PRO A 61 0.33 15.11 3.20
N GLN A 62 1.01 16.13 2.68
CA GLN A 62 2.43 16.36 2.97
C GLN A 62 2.63 16.52 4.48
N GLY A 63 3.65 15.87 5.03
CA GLY A 63 3.98 15.89 6.46
C GLY A 63 3.47 14.67 7.23
N ASP A 64 2.60 13.87 6.63
CA ASP A 64 1.96 12.73 7.28
C ASP A 64 2.50 11.38 6.77
N PHE A 65 2.43 10.38 7.64
CA PHE A 65 2.44 8.99 7.28
C PHE A 65 0.99 8.52 7.12
N CYS A 66 0.65 7.87 6.01
CA CYS A 66 -0.70 7.40 5.74
C CYS A 66 -0.71 5.88 5.64
N ALA A 67 -1.49 5.23 6.49
CA ALA A 67 -1.76 3.80 6.44
C ALA A 67 -3.12 3.56 5.77
N TYR A 68 -3.23 2.47 5.00
CA TYR A 68 -4.44 2.05 4.31
C TYR A 68 -4.70 0.57 4.56
N GLN A 69 -5.91 0.22 5.01
CA GLN A 69 -6.26 -1.17 5.35
C GLN A 69 -6.23 -2.09 4.14
N GLY A 70 -6.45 -1.57 2.94
CA GLY A 70 -6.34 -2.30 1.68
C GLY A 70 -5.02 -2.03 0.96
N VAL A 71 -4.70 -2.92 0.02
CA VAL A 71 -3.58 -2.76 -0.90
C VAL A 71 -3.83 -1.60 -1.86
N ASN A 72 -2.76 -1.08 -2.49
CA ASN A 72 -2.82 0.00 -3.47
C ASN A 72 -3.59 1.25 -2.99
N TYR A 73 -3.41 1.62 -1.73
CA TYR A 73 -3.99 2.81 -1.08
C TYR A 73 -5.53 2.80 -1.02
N THR A 74 -6.12 1.62 -0.79
CA THR A 74 -7.57 1.43 -0.71
C THR A 74 -8.05 1.11 0.72
N GLY A 75 -9.37 1.14 0.93
CA GLY A 75 -9.97 0.82 2.23
C GLY A 75 -9.96 2.01 3.20
N LYS A 76 -10.08 1.72 4.50
CA LYS A 76 -10.00 2.76 5.52
C LYS A 76 -8.57 3.29 5.61
N GLU A 77 -8.47 4.60 5.74
CA GLU A 77 -7.21 5.33 5.84
C GLU A 77 -7.03 5.91 7.24
N GLN A 78 -5.79 5.89 7.73
CA GLN A 78 -5.37 6.60 8.93
C GLN A 78 -4.17 7.48 8.61
N LYS A 79 -4.35 8.79 8.79
CA LYS A 79 -3.33 9.83 8.58
C LYS A 79 -2.66 10.14 9.91
N MET A 80 -1.35 10.13 9.92
CA MET A 80 -0.54 10.22 11.12
C MET A 80 0.51 11.30 10.92
N GLY A 81 0.34 12.41 11.64
CA GLY A 81 1.28 13.52 11.63
C GLY A 81 2.67 13.18 12.18
N PRO A 82 3.61 14.12 12.12
CA PRO A 82 5.00 13.87 12.50
C PRO A 82 5.19 13.77 14.02
N CYS A 83 6.24 13.07 14.44
CA CYS A 83 6.84 13.09 15.77
C CYS A 83 5.92 12.64 16.91
N ARG A 84 5.15 11.58 16.66
CA ARG A 84 4.18 10.99 17.59
C ARG A 84 4.06 9.48 17.38
N VAL A 85 3.63 8.79 18.44
CA VAL A 85 3.24 7.37 18.39
C VAL A 85 1.74 7.27 18.15
N TYR A 86 1.35 6.42 17.22
CA TYR A 86 -0.03 6.15 16.83
C TYR A 86 -0.31 4.67 16.97
N GLU A 87 -1.27 4.33 17.82
CA GLU A 87 -1.70 2.95 18.02
C GLU A 87 -2.64 2.52 16.88
N LEU A 88 -2.47 1.27 16.44
CA LEU A 88 -3.33 0.56 15.49
C LEU A 88 -4.16 -0.52 16.18
N GLU A 89 -4.01 -0.69 17.50
CA GLU A 89 -4.72 -1.71 18.27
C GLU A 89 -6.26 -1.56 18.12
N GLY A 90 -6.94 -2.67 17.85
CA GLY A 90 -8.41 -2.72 17.79
C GLY A 90 -9.06 -1.97 16.63
N THR A 91 -8.30 -1.37 15.71
CA THR A 91 -8.85 -0.55 14.61
C THR A 91 -8.99 -1.31 13.28
N GLY A 92 -8.79 -2.63 13.29
CA GLY A 92 -9.04 -3.51 12.14
C GLY A 92 -7.87 -3.66 11.17
N TRP A 93 -6.66 -3.29 11.60
CA TRP A 93 -5.42 -3.50 10.85
C TRP A 93 -4.98 -4.95 10.98
N SER A 94 -5.21 -5.73 9.93
CA SER A 94 -4.79 -7.12 9.84
C SER A 94 -4.65 -7.53 8.37
N GLY A 95 -3.67 -8.37 8.05
CA GLY A 95 -3.44 -8.84 6.69
C GLY A 95 -2.81 -7.80 5.79
N ALA A 96 -2.97 -8.00 4.48
CA ALA A 96 -2.37 -7.15 3.46
C ALA A 96 -3.04 -5.77 3.40
N GLY A 97 -2.21 -4.72 3.33
CA GLY A 97 -2.64 -3.36 3.08
C GLY A 97 -1.55 -2.54 2.41
N SER A 98 -1.52 -1.23 2.61
CA SER A 98 -0.52 -0.36 2.00
C SER A 98 -0.26 0.89 2.81
N TRP A 99 0.90 1.50 2.61
CA TRP A 99 1.27 2.73 3.31
C TRP A 99 2.08 3.67 2.44
N TYR A 100 2.04 4.95 2.81
CA TYR A 100 2.83 5.99 2.20
C TYR A 100 3.40 6.90 3.29
N ASN A 101 4.73 7.00 3.36
CA ASN A 101 5.45 7.95 4.19
C ASN A 101 5.64 9.25 3.38
N ASN A 102 4.71 10.20 3.52
CA ASN A 102 4.76 11.51 2.87
C ASN A 102 5.27 12.61 3.82
N GLN A 103 6.05 12.22 4.83
CA GLN A 103 6.63 13.16 5.78
C GLN A 103 7.73 14.02 5.13
N SER A 104 8.32 14.95 5.88
CA SER A 104 9.46 15.73 5.39
C SER A 104 10.64 14.82 4.99
N ASP A 105 11.39 15.26 3.98
CA ASP A 105 12.51 14.51 3.40
C ASP A 105 13.46 13.99 4.48
N GLY A 106 13.86 12.73 4.35
CA GLY A 106 14.76 12.08 5.30
C GLY A 106 14.08 11.41 6.51
N ILE A 107 12.82 11.74 6.83
CA ILE A 107 12.13 11.17 7.99
C ILE A 107 11.76 9.70 7.74
N LYS A 108 11.96 8.86 8.75
CA LYS A 108 11.55 7.45 8.77
C LYS A 108 10.44 7.25 9.79
N ALA A 109 9.54 6.34 9.50
CA ALA A 109 8.59 5.83 10.47
C ALA A 109 9.04 4.45 10.97
N LEU A 110 8.78 4.19 12.26
CA LEU A 110 9.01 2.90 12.91
C LEU A 110 7.66 2.21 13.06
N MET A 111 7.58 0.97 12.60
CA MET A 111 6.43 0.10 12.82
C MET A 111 6.80 -0.92 13.88
N GLY A 112 6.02 -1.01 14.95
CA GLY A 112 6.28 -1.92 16.05
C GLY A 112 5.15 -2.89 16.30
N ASN A 113 5.49 -4.01 16.94
CA ASN A 113 4.55 -5.08 17.30
C ASN A 113 3.91 -4.86 18.68
N LYS A 114 3.03 -5.79 19.06
CA LYS A 114 2.31 -5.77 20.34
C LYS A 114 3.18 -5.76 21.60
N TYR A 115 4.46 -6.07 21.47
CA TYR A 115 5.41 -6.11 22.59
C TYR A 115 6.25 -4.84 22.69
N GLY A 116 5.95 -3.79 21.92
CA GLY A 116 6.74 -2.55 21.92
C GLY A 116 8.06 -2.68 21.16
N VAL A 117 8.21 -3.71 20.32
CA VAL A 117 9.43 -3.95 19.55
C VAL A 117 9.24 -3.47 18.12
N THR A 118 10.14 -2.60 17.65
CA THR A 118 10.21 -2.20 16.24
C THR A 118 10.50 -3.43 15.37
N ILE A 119 9.61 -3.70 14.43
CA ILE A 119 9.70 -4.81 13.47
C ILE A 119 10.03 -4.34 12.06
N PHE A 120 9.78 -3.08 11.76
CA PHE A 120 10.11 -2.48 10.48
C PHE A 120 10.42 -1.00 10.63
N VAL A 121 11.35 -0.52 9.81
CA VAL A 121 11.70 0.89 9.67
C VAL A 121 11.56 1.25 8.21
N THR A 122 10.77 2.26 7.89
CA THR A 122 10.57 2.66 6.50
C THR A 122 11.89 3.17 5.90
N PRO A 123 12.04 3.14 4.57
CA PRO A 123 12.99 4.04 3.90
C PRO A 123 12.70 5.51 4.29
N PRO A 124 13.66 6.42 4.06
CA PRO A 124 13.41 7.85 4.19
C PRO A 124 12.21 8.30 3.36
N ALA A 125 11.44 9.27 3.84
CA ALA A 125 10.40 9.92 3.06
C ALA A 125 11.00 10.67 1.86
N PRO A 126 10.31 10.73 0.71
CA PRO A 126 9.09 9.99 0.41
C PRO A 126 9.37 8.50 0.15
N SER A 127 8.56 7.62 0.74
CA SER A 127 8.62 6.18 0.49
C SER A 127 7.27 5.52 0.71
N HIS A 128 7.05 4.34 0.14
CA HIS A 128 5.75 3.67 0.20
C HIS A 128 5.88 2.15 0.03
N ASP A 129 4.78 1.44 0.32
CA ASP A 129 4.57 0.04 -0.06
C ASP A 129 3.08 -0.16 -0.40
N THR A 130 2.80 -0.64 -1.61
CA THR A 130 1.43 -0.89 -2.08
C THR A 130 0.85 -2.20 -1.57
N ASN A 131 1.65 -3.07 -0.95
CA ASN A 131 1.26 -4.39 -0.45
C ASN A 131 2.05 -4.80 0.80
N GLY A 132 1.96 -3.99 1.86
CA GLY A 132 2.54 -4.29 3.17
C GLY A 132 1.68 -5.24 4.01
N ASP A 133 2.26 -5.86 5.04
CA ASP A 133 1.54 -6.68 6.01
C ASP A 133 1.29 -5.91 7.31
N TRP A 134 0.01 -5.69 7.62
CA TRP A 134 -0.42 -5.05 8.86
C TRP A 134 -0.55 -6.01 10.04
N THR A 135 -0.60 -7.32 9.79
CA THR A 135 -0.80 -8.34 10.84
C THR A 135 0.16 -8.21 12.03
N PRO A 136 1.47 -7.94 11.84
CA PRO A 136 2.38 -7.82 12.96
C PRO A 136 2.45 -6.40 13.55
N VAL A 137 1.84 -5.40 12.91
CA VAL A 137 1.99 -3.98 13.27
C VAL A 137 0.90 -3.56 14.26
N TRP A 138 1.32 -3.01 15.39
CA TRP A 138 0.45 -2.55 16.48
C TRP A 138 0.53 -1.05 16.73
N TYR A 139 1.66 -0.44 16.38
CA TYR A 139 1.82 1.00 16.45
C TYR A 139 2.77 1.49 15.37
N ILE A 140 2.63 2.76 15.03
CA ILE A 140 3.53 3.49 14.16
C ILE A 140 4.06 4.69 14.93
N GLN A 141 5.37 4.80 15.01
CA GLN A 141 6.05 5.98 15.53
C GLN A 141 6.64 6.76 14.37
N ASN A 142 6.15 7.97 14.19
CA ASN A 142 6.68 8.91 13.23
C ASN A 142 7.75 9.75 13.94
N CYS A 143 8.92 9.93 13.31
CA CYS A 143 10.17 10.38 13.96
C CYS A 143 10.78 9.32 14.89
#